data_AF-A0A6G1GDY5-F1
#
_entry.id   AF-A0A6G1GDY5-F1
#
_cell.length_a   1.000
_cell.length_b   1.000
_cell.length_c   1.000
_cell.angle_alpha   90.00
_cell.angle_beta   90.00
_cell.angle_gamma   90.00
#
_symmetry.space_group_name_H-M   'P 1'
#
loop_
_entity.id
_entity.type
_entity.pdbx_description
1 polymer ?
#
loop_
_entity_poly.entity_id
_entity_poly.type
_entity_poly.pdbx_seq_one_letter_code
_entity_poly.pdbx_strand_id
1 'polypeptide(L)'
;MAFSTNTLDLFLKEVNAIVQNGDGAKLASYLIIEPPYGEIYQKMISEVRQRFPKGNEDALEQKVTALLSAARHGIDGSPWTTFIKFIVPYLGFLRDVNLQNLLDTYDLLSDVVQKCTAALNHPSMGVIVLPTIVSYSKVLARLAIGLDKKPELIAHLAQPAGDDDGAQETLPERAANILVAAFKTCLADRTSSTFGAKPGKPEGKKVGIYTIANVCLKILFQCNKTRNAEHIFTNIYKQSPPLAIYPRQDRVTYLYYLGRYQFQNGHYYHSSQCLNEAYRLCPITFPRQRRLCLIYLITANLLLGRFPSAALLSREEAVGLADRFNPIIRTIKLGDLQTFRSVTSFQSPHAAWFLHFRILLPIQSKAETLLLRTLIRRTFLLAGNMGDADRRIAPTLDLEYVLHLWQWMERRILTPLSVLDGGPGKRHTNWIFMGDETPAEARYVDPDFQGIEELEEEGSGWRAEPPLPDMMEVESLFANMIEMGLLNGFVSHRQLRFAITGARQKGALAAGFPPPWETFEGRLELDDVPGWKKEQKSAFDHGGRGPFAAFGGQVGPGTVINLSGARPVGTGFG
;
A
#
# COMPACT_ATOMS: atom_id res chain seq x y z
N MET A 1 -45.51 36.57 -30.21
CA MET A 1 -45.47 35.25 -29.56
C MET A 1 -44.55 35.37 -28.36
N ALA A 2 -45.09 35.17 -27.16
CA ALA A 2 -44.45 35.52 -25.89
C ALA A 2 -43.17 34.72 -25.65
N PHE A 3 -42.07 35.41 -25.34
CA PHE A 3 -40.82 34.84 -24.86
C PHE A 3 -41.04 34.22 -23.48
N SER A 4 -41.43 32.95 -23.41
CA SER A 4 -41.24 32.16 -22.20
C SER A 4 -39.74 31.95 -22.05
N THR A 5 -39.12 32.57 -21.05
CA THR A 5 -37.70 32.36 -20.72
C THR A 5 -37.49 30.87 -20.45
N ASN A 6 -36.85 30.18 -21.39
CA ASN A 6 -36.52 28.76 -21.29
C ASN A 6 -35.63 28.53 -20.06
N THR A 7 -35.94 27.51 -19.26
CA THR A 7 -35.21 27.23 -18.01
C THR A 7 -33.76 26.84 -18.31
N LEU A 8 -33.55 26.14 -19.44
CA LEU A 8 -32.22 25.82 -19.96
C LEU A 8 -31.40 27.08 -20.31
N ASP A 9 -32.03 28.12 -20.87
CA ASP A 9 -31.33 29.34 -21.28
C ASP A 9 -30.89 30.15 -20.05
N LEU A 10 -31.73 30.19 -19.01
CA LEU A 10 -31.38 30.78 -17.72
C LEU A 10 -30.23 30.03 -17.06
N PHE A 11 -30.29 28.69 -17.07
CA PHE A 11 -29.22 27.85 -16.53
C PHE A 11 -27.88 28.11 -17.23
N LEU A 12 -27.84 28.12 -18.56
CA LEU A 12 -26.61 28.36 -19.33
C LEU A 12 -26.07 29.79 -19.16
N LYS A 13 -26.95 30.79 -19.02
CA LYS A 13 -26.54 32.17 -18.71
C LYS A 13 -25.86 32.28 -17.34
N GLU A 14 -26.39 31.60 -16.33
CA GLU A 14 -25.78 31.54 -15.00
C GLU A 14 -24.43 30.80 -15.04
N VAL A 15 -24.33 29.67 -15.76
CA VAL A 15 -23.05 28.98 -15.96
C VAL A 15 -22.04 29.92 -16.63
N ASN A 16 -22.45 30.67 -17.66
CA ASN A 16 -21.59 31.65 -18.31
C ASN A 16 -21.12 32.74 -17.33
N ALA A 17 -22.02 33.29 -16.51
CA ALA A 17 -21.67 34.29 -15.50
C ALA A 17 -20.70 33.75 -14.44
N ILE A 18 -20.88 32.50 -13.99
CA ILE A 18 -19.97 31.83 -13.05
C ILE A 18 -18.58 31.66 -13.66
N VAL A 19 -18.50 31.24 -14.92
CA VAL A 19 -17.23 31.10 -15.65
C VAL A 19 -16.54 32.46 -15.81
N GLN A 20 -17.28 33.52 -16.15
CA GLN A 20 -16.74 34.89 -16.22
C GLN A 20 -16.16 35.37 -14.89
N ASN A 21 -16.83 35.03 -13.78
CA ASN A 21 -16.38 35.38 -12.43
C ASN A 21 -15.23 34.50 -11.92
N GLY A 22 -14.88 33.41 -12.63
CA GLY A 22 -13.80 32.50 -12.24
C GLY A 22 -14.10 31.64 -11.00
N ASP A 23 -15.36 31.52 -10.57
CA ASP A 23 -15.73 30.82 -9.34
C ASP A 23 -15.97 29.32 -9.57
N GLY A 24 -14.89 28.54 -9.43
CA GLY A 24 -14.95 27.09 -9.59
C GLY A 24 -15.76 26.35 -8.52
N ALA A 25 -15.86 26.90 -7.30
CA ALA A 25 -16.62 26.27 -6.23
C ALA A 25 -18.13 26.40 -6.50
N LYS A 26 -18.57 27.58 -6.92
CA LYS A 26 -19.95 27.81 -7.35
C LYS A 26 -20.29 26.99 -8.59
N LEU A 27 -19.36 26.86 -9.55
CA LEU A 27 -19.57 26.01 -10.71
C LEU A 27 -19.83 24.55 -10.31
N ALA A 28 -19.02 23.99 -9.40
CA ALA A 28 -19.22 22.62 -8.93
C ALA A 28 -20.53 22.42 -8.15
N SER A 29 -21.00 23.44 -7.44
CA SER A 29 -22.30 23.39 -6.76
C SER A 29 -23.49 23.47 -7.73
N TYR A 30 -23.29 24.07 -8.91
CA TYR A 30 -24.33 24.26 -9.91
C TYR A 30 -24.40 23.10 -10.91
N LEU A 31 -23.26 22.45 -11.18
CA LEU A 31 -23.15 21.27 -12.02
C LEU A 31 -23.30 19.99 -11.16
N ILE A 32 -24.53 19.70 -10.73
CA ILE A 32 -24.84 18.54 -9.91
C ILE A 32 -25.07 17.29 -10.76
N ILE A 33 -24.61 16.14 -10.28
CA ILE A 33 -24.83 14.84 -10.94
C ILE A 33 -25.61 13.84 -10.07
N GLU A 34 -25.70 14.07 -8.76
CA GLU A 34 -26.37 13.14 -7.84
C GLU A 34 -27.86 13.53 -7.63
N PRO A 35 -28.81 12.59 -7.78
CA PRO A 35 -30.20 12.80 -7.37
C PRO A 35 -30.33 12.72 -5.83
N PRO A 36 -31.37 13.33 -5.21
CA PRO A 36 -32.53 13.94 -5.86
C PRO A 36 -32.26 15.35 -6.43
N TYR A 37 -32.73 15.58 -7.65
CA TYR A 37 -32.64 16.89 -8.31
C TYR A 37 -33.77 17.81 -7.84
N GLY A 38 -33.45 19.08 -7.54
CA GLY A 38 -34.45 20.09 -7.21
C GLY A 38 -35.39 20.43 -8.39
N GLU A 39 -36.48 21.12 -8.12
CA GLU A 39 -37.55 21.41 -9.09
C GLU A 39 -37.06 22.10 -10.38
N ILE A 40 -36.09 23.01 -10.26
CA ILE A 40 -35.51 23.73 -11.40
C ILE A 40 -34.78 22.78 -12.36
N TYR A 41 -34.01 21.84 -11.81
CA TYR A 41 -33.29 20.83 -12.58
C TYR A 41 -34.26 19.83 -13.22
N GLN A 42 -35.33 19.44 -12.53
CA GLN A 42 -36.36 18.57 -13.10
C GLN A 42 -37.07 19.23 -14.29
N LYS A 43 -37.44 20.51 -14.16
CA LYS A 43 -38.01 21.30 -15.27
C LYS A 43 -37.04 21.38 -16.45
N MET A 44 -35.77 21.69 -16.18
CA MET A 44 -34.72 21.70 -17.21
C MET A 44 -34.55 20.34 -17.90
N ILE A 45 -34.51 19.23 -17.14
CA ILE A 45 -34.41 17.88 -17.69
C ILE A 45 -35.61 17.58 -18.61
N SER A 46 -36.82 17.95 -18.18
CA SER A 46 -38.02 17.77 -19.02
C SER A 46 -37.97 18.59 -20.31
N GLU A 47 -37.46 19.82 -20.25
CA GLU A 47 -37.27 20.68 -21.41
C GLU A 47 -36.23 20.10 -22.39
N VAL A 48 -35.10 19.62 -21.87
CA VAL A 48 -34.04 18.97 -22.68
C VAL A 48 -34.57 17.69 -23.33
N ARG A 49 -35.36 16.87 -22.61
CA ARG A 49 -35.99 15.66 -23.18
C ARG A 49 -36.94 15.97 -24.33
N GLN A 50 -37.71 17.07 -24.25
CA GLN A 50 -38.69 17.44 -25.27
C GLN A 50 -38.06 18.10 -26.50
N ARG A 51 -37.08 19.00 -26.31
CA ARG A 51 -36.48 19.79 -27.40
C ARG A 51 -35.23 19.16 -28.01
N PHE A 52 -34.50 18.35 -27.26
CA PHE A 52 -33.23 17.75 -27.68
C PHE A 52 -33.21 16.25 -27.34
N PRO A 53 -34.00 15.43 -28.05
CA PRO A 53 -33.99 13.98 -27.86
C PRO A 53 -32.64 13.35 -28.25
N LYS A 54 -32.42 12.10 -27.82
CA LYS A 54 -31.19 11.35 -28.08
C LYS A 54 -30.93 11.28 -29.59
N GLY A 55 -29.72 11.66 -30.03
CA GLY A 55 -29.34 11.77 -31.44
C GLY A 55 -29.36 13.19 -32.03
N ASN A 56 -29.90 14.19 -31.32
CA ASN A 56 -29.86 15.61 -31.74
C ASN A 56 -28.85 16.42 -30.90
N GLU A 57 -27.65 15.89 -30.74
CA GLU A 57 -26.59 16.50 -29.90
C GLU A 57 -25.97 17.72 -30.57
N ASP A 58 -25.92 17.76 -31.91
CA ASP A 58 -25.38 18.90 -32.67
C ASP A 58 -26.19 20.18 -32.45
N ALA A 59 -27.52 20.08 -32.41
CA ALA A 59 -28.38 21.23 -32.13
C ALA A 59 -28.22 21.72 -30.68
N LEU A 60 -27.97 20.79 -29.74
CA LEU A 60 -27.69 21.14 -28.36
C LEU A 60 -26.31 21.82 -28.24
N GLU A 61 -25.29 21.33 -28.93
CA GLU A 61 -23.95 21.93 -28.96
C GLU A 61 -23.99 23.35 -29.54
N GLN A 62 -24.70 23.58 -30.64
CA GLN A 62 -24.87 24.92 -31.22
C GLN A 62 -25.51 25.89 -30.23
N LYS A 63 -26.54 25.43 -29.50
CA LYS A 63 -27.23 26.25 -28.50
C LYS A 63 -26.34 26.56 -27.29
N VAL A 64 -25.60 25.58 -26.80
CA VAL A 64 -24.62 25.77 -25.71
C VAL A 64 -23.51 26.73 -26.14
N THR A 65 -23.00 26.59 -27.37
CA THR A 65 -21.97 27.47 -27.93
C THR A 65 -22.43 28.92 -28.05
N ALA A 66 -23.71 29.14 -28.39
CA ALA A 66 -24.27 30.49 -28.50
C ALA A 66 -24.39 31.21 -27.15
N LEU A 67 -24.69 30.47 -26.07
CA LEU A 67 -24.94 31.04 -24.74
C LEU A 67 -23.69 31.11 -23.84
N LEU A 68 -22.70 30.25 -24.06
CA LEU A 68 -21.43 30.26 -23.32
C LEU A 68 -20.39 31.20 -23.98
N SER A 69 -20.72 32.48 -24.08
CA SER A 69 -19.84 33.49 -24.71
C SER A 69 -18.47 33.60 -24.03
N ALA A 70 -18.39 33.42 -22.71
CA ALA A 70 -17.14 33.47 -21.95
C ALA A 70 -16.18 32.33 -22.31
N ALA A 71 -16.71 31.11 -22.48
CA ALA A 71 -15.92 29.98 -22.96
C ALA A 71 -15.59 30.12 -24.45
N ARG A 72 -16.50 30.70 -25.25
CA ARG A 72 -16.29 30.88 -26.69
C ARG A 72 -15.22 31.92 -27.02
N HIS A 73 -15.21 33.06 -26.33
CA HIS A 73 -14.23 34.12 -26.58
C HIS A 73 -12.93 33.90 -25.80
N GLY A 74 -13.01 33.18 -24.68
CA GLY A 74 -11.89 33.00 -23.78
C GLY A 74 -11.60 34.26 -22.97
N ILE A 75 -11.43 34.11 -21.65
CA ILE A 75 -11.06 35.24 -20.79
C ILE A 75 -9.66 35.76 -21.16
N ASP A 76 -8.78 34.87 -21.64
CA ASP A 76 -7.40 35.20 -22.08
C ASP A 76 -7.25 35.23 -23.62
N GLY A 77 -8.36 35.34 -24.36
CA GLY A 77 -8.37 35.33 -25.83
C GLY A 77 -8.21 33.95 -26.49
N SER A 78 -8.09 32.88 -25.70
CA SER A 78 -8.09 31.49 -26.18
C SER A 78 -9.45 30.83 -25.94
N PRO A 79 -10.13 30.31 -26.98
CA PRO A 79 -11.45 29.71 -26.82
C PRO A 79 -11.37 28.37 -26.06
N TRP A 80 -12.23 28.21 -25.07
CA TRP A 80 -12.34 26.98 -24.27
C TRP A 80 -13.39 26.04 -24.85
N THR A 81 -13.15 25.62 -26.08
CA THR A 81 -14.03 24.72 -26.84
C THR A 81 -14.25 23.38 -26.13
N THR A 82 -13.25 22.90 -25.38
CA THR A 82 -13.35 21.67 -24.59
C THR A 82 -14.35 21.77 -23.44
N PHE A 83 -14.59 22.96 -22.87
CA PHE A 83 -15.62 23.15 -21.86
C PHE A 83 -17.03 23.13 -22.47
N ILE A 84 -17.21 23.74 -23.64
CA ILE A 84 -18.47 23.69 -24.39
C ILE A 84 -18.83 22.23 -24.71
N LYS A 85 -17.86 21.47 -25.21
CA LYS A 85 -17.99 20.02 -25.47
C LYS A 85 -18.17 19.15 -24.22
N PHE A 86 -17.92 19.70 -23.03
CA PHE A 86 -18.20 19.03 -21.76
C PHE A 86 -19.64 19.28 -21.27
N ILE A 87 -20.20 20.47 -21.51
CA ILE A 87 -21.56 20.80 -21.06
C ILE A 87 -22.61 19.98 -21.81
N VAL A 88 -22.38 19.65 -23.09
CA VAL A 88 -23.29 18.81 -23.90
C VAL A 88 -23.49 17.42 -23.28
N PRO A 89 -22.45 16.59 -23.03
CA PRO A 89 -22.60 15.28 -22.40
C PRO A 89 -23.07 15.38 -20.95
N TYR A 90 -22.79 16.49 -20.23
CA TYR A 90 -23.39 16.71 -18.91
C TYR A 90 -24.92 16.86 -18.98
N LEU A 91 -25.44 17.64 -19.93
CA LEU A 91 -26.89 17.75 -20.14
C LEU A 91 -27.49 16.42 -20.66
N GLY A 92 -26.75 15.70 -21.50
CA GLY A 92 -27.09 14.34 -21.94
C GLY A 92 -27.20 13.35 -20.78
N PHE A 93 -26.25 13.41 -19.84
CA PHE A 93 -26.29 12.62 -18.60
C PHE A 93 -27.55 12.95 -17.80
N LEU A 94 -27.85 14.22 -17.51
CA LEU A 94 -29.07 14.59 -16.79
C LEU A 94 -30.36 14.14 -17.49
N ARG A 95 -30.36 14.12 -18.83
CA ARG A 95 -31.47 13.64 -19.66
C ARG A 95 -31.68 12.13 -19.52
N ASP A 96 -30.59 11.36 -19.56
CA ASP A 96 -30.62 9.91 -19.80
C ASP A 96 -30.27 9.05 -18.57
N VAL A 97 -29.95 9.66 -17.41
CA VAL A 97 -29.69 8.93 -16.16
C VAL A 97 -30.84 8.00 -15.82
N ASN A 98 -30.51 6.72 -15.69
CA ASN A 98 -31.44 5.66 -15.33
C ASN A 98 -30.96 4.94 -14.07
N LEU A 99 -31.64 5.16 -12.94
CA LEU A 99 -31.28 4.55 -11.65
C LEU A 99 -31.51 3.03 -11.61
N GLN A 100 -32.27 2.47 -12.55
CA GLN A 100 -32.48 1.03 -12.65
C GLN A 100 -31.34 0.33 -13.40
N ASN A 101 -30.75 0.99 -14.40
CA ASN A 101 -29.56 0.51 -15.10
C ASN A 101 -28.31 1.29 -14.68
N LEU A 102 -27.64 0.76 -13.65
CA LEU A 102 -26.42 1.36 -13.12
C LEU A 102 -25.24 1.30 -14.11
N LEU A 103 -25.26 0.38 -15.06
CA LEU A 103 -24.19 0.23 -16.05
C LEU A 103 -24.24 1.34 -17.11
N ASP A 104 -25.42 1.60 -17.68
CA ASP A 104 -25.62 2.72 -18.61
C ASP A 104 -25.26 4.05 -17.93
N THR A 105 -25.67 4.21 -16.67
CA THR A 105 -25.33 5.40 -15.87
C THR A 105 -23.81 5.52 -15.65
N TYR A 106 -23.10 4.39 -15.52
CA TYR A 106 -21.65 4.38 -15.40
C TYR A 106 -20.95 4.79 -16.70
N ASP A 107 -21.41 4.31 -17.85
CA ASP A 107 -20.82 4.70 -19.14
C ASP A 107 -21.07 6.18 -19.45
N LEU A 108 -22.29 6.68 -19.19
CA LEU A 108 -22.62 8.10 -19.32
C LEU A 108 -21.77 8.96 -18.38
N LEU A 109 -21.62 8.56 -17.12
CA LEU A 109 -20.78 9.30 -16.16
C LEU A 109 -19.30 9.26 -16.55
N SER A 110 -18.83 8.13 -17.06
CA SER A 110 -17.44 7.98 -17.52
C SER A 110 -17.13 8.94 -18.67
N ASP A 111 -18.04 9.06 -19.65
CA ASP A 111 -17.90 10.04 -20.74
C ASP A 111 -17.88 11.48 -20.20
N VAL A 112 -18.82 11.84 -19.32
CA VAL A 112 -18.84 13.19 -18.69
C VAL A 112 -17.51 13.50 -17.99
N VAL A 113 -16.95 12.56 -17.22
CA VAL A 113 -15.67 12.75 -16.52
C VAL A 113 -14.50 12.87 -17.50
N GLN A 114 -14.48 12.09 -18.59
CA GLN A 114 -13.45 12.19 -19.63
C GLN A 114 -13.48 13.57 -20.31
N LYS A 115 -14.67 14.08 -20.67
CA LYS A 115 -14.84 15.38 -21.30
C LYS A 115 -14.52 16.53 -20.33
N CYS A 116 -14.87 16.37 -19.06
CA CYS A 116 -14.49 17.28 -17.98
C CYS A 116 -12.96 17.32 -17.81
N THR A 117 -12.29 16.18 -17.92
CA THR A 117 -10.82 16.08 -17.90
C THR A 117 -10.19 16.79 -19.10
N ALA A 118 -10.79 16.69 -20.28
CA ALA A 118 -10.34 17.45 -21.45
C ALA A 118 -10.50 18.97 -21.26
N ALA A 119 -11.54 19.42 -20.55
CA ALA A 119 -11.71 20.83 -20.19
C ALA A 119 -10.63 21.33 -19.23
N LEU A 120 -10.17 20.49 -18.29
CA LEU A 120 -9.09 20.80 -17.34
C LEU A 120 -7.73 21.10 -18.02
N ASN A 121 -7.49 20.58 -19.22
CA ASN A 121 -6.24 20.81 -19.97
C ASN A 121 -6.02 22.30 -20.31
N HIS A 122 -7.06 23.12 -20.33
CA HIS A 122 -6.91 24.54 -20.65
C HIS A 122 -5.93 25.23 -19.67
N PRO A 123 -4.93 25.98 -20.14
CA PRO A 123 -3.86 26.52 -19.29
C PRO A 123 -4.36 27.37 -18.13
N SER A 124 -5.21 28.36 -18.38
CA SER A 124 -5.69 29.33 -17.40
C SER A 124 -7.04 28.96 -16.78
N MET A 125 -8.07 28.80 -17.61
CA MET A 125 -9.45 28.56 -17.15
C MET A 125 -9.70 27.14 -16.61
N GLY A 126 -8.80 26.18 -16.86
CA GLY A 126 -8.96 24.80 -16.39
C GLY A 126 -9.09 24.69 -14.86
N VAL A 127 -8.52 25.63 -14.10
CA VAL A 127 -8.62 25.68 -12.62
C VAL A 127 -10.08 25.79 -12.16
N ILE A 128 -10.95 26.46 -12.93
CA ILE A 128 -12.37 26.67 -12.58
C ILE A 128 -13.12 25.33 -12.52
N VAL A 129 -12.77 24.36 -13.38
CA VAL A 129 -13.43 23.05 -13.44
C VAL A 129 -12.84 22.05 -12.43
N LEU A 130 -11.72 22.39 -11.76
CA LEU A 130 -11.04 21.50 -10.82
C LEU A 130 -11.96 20.99 -9.67
N PRO A 131 -12.78 21.82 -9.01
CA PRO A 131 -13.69 21.32 -7.97
C PRO A 131 -14.76 20.38 -8.54
N THR A 132 -15.23 20.64 -9.77
CA THR A 132 -16.22 19.81 -10.47
C THR A 132 -15.65 18.43 -10.80
N ILE A 133 -14.45 18.36 -11.39
CA ILE A 133 -13.81 17.06 -11.70
C ILE A 133 -13.53 16.26 -10.42
N VAL A 134 -13.15 16.91 -9.32
CA VAL A 134 -12.96 16.24 -8.02
C VAL A 134 -14.27 15.65 -7.50
N SER A 135 -15.37 16.40 -7.60
CA SER A 135 -16.71 15.91 -7.24
C SER A 135 -17.08 14.69 -8.08
N TYR A 136 -16.96 14.81 -9.41
CA TYR A 136 -17.36 13.74 -10.33
C TYR A 136 -16.49 12.50 -10.19
N SER A 137 -15.18 12.67 -9.94
CA SER A 137 -14.26 11.57 -9.66
C SER A 137 -14.70 10.76 -8.44
N LYS A 138 -15.22 11.43 -7.39
CA LYS A 138 -15.72 10.74 -6.19
C LYS A 138 -17.01 9.96 -6.47
N VAL A 139 -17.91 10.50 -7.30
CA VAL A 139 -19.14 9.80 -7.70
C VAL A 139 -18.81 8.60 -8.59
N LEU A 140 -17.96 8.79 -9.60
CA LEU A 140 -17.49 7.73 -10.48
C LEU A 140 -16.81 6.61 -9.69
N ALA A 141 -15.94 6.96 -8.73
CA ALA A 141 -15.30 5.99 -7.85
C ALA A 141 -16.31 5.19 -7.01
N ARG A 142 -17.35 5.85 -6.46
CA ARG A 142 -18.41 5.19 -5.69
C ARG A 142 -19.21 4.22 -6.56
N LEU A 143 -19.55 4.64 -7.78
CA LEU A 143 -20.30 3.81 -8.73
C LEU A 143 -19.47 2.62 -9.21
N ALA A 144 -18.21 2.85 -9.61
CA ALA A 144 -17.28 1.80 -10.04
C ALA A 144 -17.08 0.73 -8.96
N ILE A 145 -16.80 1.16 -7.72
CA ILE A 145 -16.65 0.24 -6.57
C ILE A 145 -17.98 -0.45 -6.22
N GLY A 146 -19.11 0.24 -6.40
CA GLY A 146 -20.44 -0.31 -6.15
C GLY A 146 -20.82 -1.40 -7.15
N LEU A 147 -20.49 -1.20 -8.43
CA LEU A 147 -20.68 -2.17 -9.51
C LEU A 147 -19.77 -3.39 -9.33
N ASP A 148 -18.50 -3.18 -8.99
CA ASP A 148 -17.52 -4.26 -8.71
C ASP A 148 -18.01 -5.24 -7.62
N LYS A 149 -18.75 -4.74 -6.63
CA LYS A 149 -19.38 -5.56 -5.58
C LYS A 149 -20.60 -6.36 -6.04
N LYS A 150 -21.13 -6.09 -7.24
CA LYS A 150 -22.32 -6.72 -7.82
C LYS A 150 -21.97 -7.36 -9.17
N PRO A 151 -21.21 -8.47 -9.17
CA PRO A 151 -20.74 -9.11 -10.40
C PRO A 151 -21.88 -9.60 -11.31
N GLU A 152 -23.07 -9.89 -10.76
CA GLU A 152 -24.26 -10.29 -11.51
C GLU A 152 -24.68 -9.27 -12.58
N LEU A 153 -24.48 -7.97 -12.32
CA LEU A 153 -24.81 -6.90 -13.26
C LEU A 153 -23.74 -6.71 -14.36
N ILE A 154 -22.55 -7.29 -14.16
CA ILE A 154 -21.40 -7.16 -15.06
C ILE A 154 -21.19 -8.43 -15.88
N ALA A 155 -21.85 -9.55 -15.53
CA ALA A 155 -21.70 -10.84 -16.18
C ALA A 155 -21.89 -10.80 -17.70
N HIS A 156 -22.77 -9.93 -18.21
CA HIS A 156 -22.98 -9.73 -19.65
C HIS A 156 -21.85 -9.00 -20.39
N LEU A 157 -21.04 -8.21 -19.67
CA LEU A 157 -19.83 -7.57 -20.21
C LEU A 157 -18.61 -8.48 -20.14
N ALA A 158 -18.62 -9.48 -19.26
CA ALA A 158 -17.57 -10.49 -19.12
C ALA A 158 -17.70 -11.65 -20.13
N GLN A 159 -18.16 -11.37 -21.36
CA GLN A 159 -18.09 -12.35 -22.45
C GLN A 159 -16.63 -12.60 -22.85
N PRO A 160 -16.27 -13.84 -23.23
CA PRO A 160 -14.88 -14.18 -23.54
C PRO A 160 -14.43 -13.43 -24.80
N ALA A 161 -13.49 -12.50 -24.63
CA ALA A 161 -12.69 -12.02 -25.75
C ALA A 161 -11.90 -13.21 -26.28
N GLY A 162 -12.02 -13.49 -27.58
CA GLY A 162 -11.23 -14.50 -28.26
C GLY A 162 -9.75 -14.14 -28.22
N ASP A 163 -8.91 -15.14 -27.93
CA ASP A 163 -7.49 -15.32 -28.26
C ASP A 163 -6.60 -14.06 -28.42
N ASP A 164 -6.75 -13.04 -27.59
CA ASP A 164 -5.78 -11.95 -27.50
C ASP A 164 -5.40 -11.69 -26.03
N ASP A 165 -4.09 -11.68 -25.79
CA ASP A 165 -3.36 -11.82 -24.52
C ASP A 165 -3.49 -10.60 -23.57
N GLY A 166 -4.62 -9.90 -23.61
CA GLY A 166 -4.95 -8.76 -22.75
C GLY A 166 -6.08 -9.11 -21.81
N ALA A 167 -5.77 -9.37 -20.53
CA ALA A 167 -6.80 -9.51 -19.49
C ALA A 167 -7.79 -8.33 -19.57
N GLN A 168 -9.08 -8.62 -19.76
CA GLN A 168 -10.12 -7.61 -19.95
C GLN A 168 -10.04 -6.53 -18.86
N GLU A 169 -9.95 -5.25 -19.28
CA GLU A 169 -9.92 -4.13 -18.33
C GLU A 169 -11.21 -4.15 -17.49
N THR A 170 -11.04 -4.28 -16.18
CA THR A 170 -12.19 -4.24 -15.27
C THR A 170 -12.82 -2.84 -15.27
N LEU A 171 -14.14 -2.73 -15.04
CA LEU A 171 -14.82 -1.43 -14.98
C LEU A 171 -14.11 -0.44 -14.01
N PRO A 172 -13.69 -0.85 -12.81
CA PRO A 172 -12.95 0.06 -11.93
C PRO A 172 -11.56 0.44 -12.43
N GLU A 173 -10.89 -0.44 -13.18
CA GLU A 173 -9.62 -0.13 -13.83
C GLU A 173 -9.80 0.94 -14.91
N ARG A 174 -10.87 0.84 -15.71
CA ARG A 174 -11.27 1.89 -16.66
C ARG A 174 -11.55 3.23 -15.94
N ALA A 175 -12.29 3.21 -14.83
CA ALA A 175 -12.51 4.42 -14.03
C ALA A 175 -11.19 4.98 -13.48
N ALA A 176 -10.31 4.13 -12.96
CA ALA A 176 -9.00 4.55 -12.46
C ALA A 176 -8.14 5.18 -13.56
N ASN A 177 -8.13 4.61 -14.77
CA ASN A 177 -7.40 5.13 -15.93
C ASN A 177 -7.86 6.55 -16.32
N ILE A 178 -9.17 6.81 -16.29
CA ILE A 178 -9.74 8.16 -16.51
C ILE A 178 -9.19 9.13 -15.45
N LEU A 179 -9.15 8.73 -14.18
CA LEU A 179 -8.65 9.58 -13.10
C LEU A 179 -7.13 9.78 -13.16
N VAL A 180 -6.37 8.79 -13.62
CA VAL A 180 -4.92 8.92 -13.87
C VAL A 180 -4.66 9.98 -14.93
N ALA A 181 -5.48 10.05 -15.98
CA ALA A 181 -5.36 11.11 -16.99
C ALA A 181 -5.58 12.50 -16.38
N ALA A 182 -6.64 12.68 -15.59
CA ALA A 182 -6.90 13.94 -14.87
C ALA A 182 -5.76 14.33 -13.92
N PHE A 183 -5.23 13.35 -13.19
CA PHE A 183 -4.08 13.53 -12.30
C PHE A 183 -2.81 13.95 -13.07
N LYS A 184 -2.52 13.33 -14.22
CA LYS A 184 -1.37 13.71 -15.07
C LYS A 184 -1.53 15.14 -15.60
N THR A 185 -2.73 15.55 -16.00
CA THR A 185 -3.01 16.94 -16.38
C THR A 185 -2.72 17.93 -15.25
N CYS A 186 -3.12 17.60 -14.01
CA CYS A 186 -2.79 18.43 -12.83
C CYS A 186 -1.28 18.52 -12.56
N LEU A 187 -0.53 17.42 -12.77
CA LEU A 187 0.92 17.40 -12.59
C LEU A 187 1.67 18.22 -13.64
N ALA A 188 1.23 18.15 -14.89
CA ALA A 188 1.84 18.86 -16.01
C ALA A 188 1.64 20.40 -15.96
N ASP A 189 0.88 20.89 -14.98
CA ASP A 189 0.58 22.31 -14.84
C ASP A 189 1.84 23.14 -14.50
N ARG A 190 2.21 24.02 -15.44
CA ARG A 190 3.35 24.94 -15.31
C ARG A 190 2.96 26.33 -14.82
N THR A 191 1.65 26.61 -14.68
CA THR A 191 1.16 27.96 -14.31
C THR A 191 1.61 28.43 -12.92
N SER A 192 2.14 27.53 -12.09
CA SER A 192 2.62 27.82 -10.74
C SER A 192 3.96 28.57 -10.65
N SER A 193 4.54 29.04 -11.76
CA SER A 193 5.87 29.69 -11.74
C SER A 193 5.88 31.19 -12.01
N THR A 194 4.73 31.86 -12.20
CA THR A 194 4.76 33.20 -12.84
C THR A 194 4.27 34.37 -12.01
N PHE A 195 3.50 34.22 -10.93
CA PHE A 195 3.04 35.41 -10.18
C PHE A 195 2.64 35.08 -8.73
N GLY A 196 3.36 35.64 -7.74
CA GLY A 196 2.81 35.90 -6.41
C GLY A 196 2.62 34.72 -5.45
N ALA A 197 3.55 33.76 -5.41
CA ALA A 197 3.51 32.62 -4.48
C ALA A 197 3.31 33.10 -3.02
N LYS A 198 2.14 32.83 -2.43
CA LYS A 198 2.04 32.81 -0.97
C LYS A 198 2.85 31.61 -0.48
N PRO A 199 3.84 31.80 0.42
CA PRO A 199 4.61 30.67 0.93
C PRO A 199 3.67 29.68 1.63
N GLY A 200 3.59 28.46 1.09
CA GLY A 200 3.00 27.32 1.79
C GLY A 200 1.65 26.79 1.32
N LYS A 201 1.06 27.25 0.20
CA LYS A 201 -0.14 26.60 -0.39
C LYS A 201 0.06 26.29 -1.88
N PRO A 202 -0.43 25.12 -2.37
CA PRO A 202 -0.43 24.84 -3.79
C PRO A 202 -1.37 25.82 -4.52
N GLU A 203 -0.97 26.30 -5.68
CA GLU A 203 -1.75 27.20 -6.53
C GLU A 203 -2.10 26.53 -7.87
N GLY A 204 -3.16 27.00 -8.53
CA GLY A 204 -3.61 26.50 -9.82
C GLY A 204 -4.15 25.06 -9.78
N LYS A 205 -3.87 24.27 -10.83
CA LYS A 205 -4.38 22.89 -10.93
C LYS A 205 -3.69 21.94 -9.96
N LYS A 206 -2.56 22.36 -9.37
CA LYS A 206 -1.80 21.56 -8.39
C LYS A 206 -2.54 21.30 -7.09
N VAL A 207 -3.52 22.14 -6.73
CA VAL A 207 -4.37 21.94 -5.53
C VAL A 207 -5.03 20.57 -5.52
N GLY A 208 -5.43 20.05 -6.69
CA GLY A 208 -6.19 18.80 -6.82
C GLY A 208 -5.34 17.52 -6.94
N ILE A 209 -4.00 17.62 -7.01
CA ILE A 209 -3.12 16.46 -7.28
C ILE A 209 -3.38 15.33 -6.29
N TYR A 210 -3.25 15.61 -4.99
CA TYR A 210 -3.37 14.58 -3.96
C TYR A 210 -4.82 14.12 -3.77
N THR A 211 -5.81 15.01 -3.92
CA THR A 211 -7.21 14.61 -3.79
C THR A 211 -7.62 13.65 -4.92
N ILE A 212 -7.25 13.92 -6.18
CA ILE A 212 -7.51 13.01 -7.31
C ILE A 212 -6.69 11.73 -7.17
N ALA A 213 -5.40 11.83 -6.80
CA ALA A 213 -4.56 10.66 -6.55
C ALA A 213 -5.14 9.75 -5.46
N ASN A 214 -5.64 10.31 -4.35
CA ASN A 214 -6.26 9.55 -3.27
C ASN A 214 -7.54 8.82 -3.71
N VAL A 215 -8.36 9.44 -4.57
CA VAL A 215 -9.54 8.78 -5.15
C VAL A 215 -9.11 7.64 -6.08
N CYS A 216 -8.11 7.87 -6.93
CA CYS A 216 -7.57 6.84 -7.83
C CYS A 216 -6.97 5.65 -7.05
N LEU A 217 -6.13 5.93 -6.05
CA LEU A 217 -5.56 4.92 -5.15
C LEU A 217 -6.67 4.13 -4.44
N LYS A 218 -7.74 4.78 -3.99
CA LYS A 218 -8.88 4.10 -3.38
C LYS A 218 -9.52 3.08 -4.31
N ILE A 219 -9.69 3.40 -5.60
CA ILE A 219 -10.23 2.46 -6.59
C ILE A 219 -9.25 1.30 -6.80
N LEU A 220 -7.98 1.60 -7.07
CA LEU A 220 -6.95 0.58 -7.36
C LEU A 220 -6.78 -0.42 -6.21
N PHE A 221 -6.77 0.06 -4.96
CA PHE A 221 -6.67 -0.80 -3.78
C PHE A 221 -7.93 -1.63 -3.53
N GLN A 222 -9.10 -1.12 -3.91
CA GLN A 222 -10.37 -1.84 -3.75
C GLN A 222 -10.49 -2.99 -4.76
N CYS A 223 -10.00 -2.78 -5.98
CA CYS A 223 -10.10 -3.73 -7.10
C CYS A 223 -8.87 -4.63 -7.24
N ASN A 224 -7.97 -4.60 -6.25
CA ASN A 224 -6.79 -5.47 -6.15
C ASN A 224 -5.73 -5.28 -7.24
N LYS A 225 -5.82 -4.20 -8.02
CA LYS A 225 -4.83 -3.82 -9.03
C LYS A 225 -3.78 -2.89 -8.44
N THR A 226 -3.15 -3.31 -7.33
CA THR A 226 -2.23 -2.43 -6.57
C THR A 226 -0.91 -2.16 -7.31
N ARG A 227 -0.53 -3.02 -8.27
CA ARG A 227 0.63 -2.78 -9.16
C ARG A 227 0.50 -1.46 -9.94
N ASN A 228 -0.71 -1.15 -10.44
CA ASN A 228 -0.96 0.08 -11.20
C ASN A 228 -0.77 1.36 -10.37
N ALA A 229 -0.77 1.26 -9.03
CA ALA A 229 -0.55 2.39 -8.14
C ALA A 229 0.90 2.90 -8.18
N GLU A 230 1.87 2.08 -8.61
CA GLU A 230 3.29 2.44 -8.71
C GLU A 230 3.51 3.71 -9.55
N HIS A 231 2.78 3.82 -10.67
CA HIS A 231 2.87 4.98 -11.55
C HIS A 231 2.43 6.26 -10.86
N ILE A 232 1.43 6.20 -9.98
CA ILE A 232 0.96 7.36 -9.23
C ILE A 232 2.05 7.81 -8.25
N PHE A 233 2.60 6.87 -7.46
CA PHE A 233 3.65 7.18 -6.49
C PHE A 233 4.91 7.73 -7.16
N THR A 234 5.35 7.13 -8.26
CA THR A 234 6.53 7.55 -9.01
C THR A 234 6.37 8.95 -9.61
N ASN A 235 5.21 9.25 -10.20
CA ASN A 235 4.94 10.57 -10.78
C ASN A 235 4.85 11.66 -9.71
N ILE A 236 4.24 11.37 -8.56
CA ILE A 236 4.21 12.29 -7.41
C ILE A 236 5.62 12.58 -6.93
N TYR A 237 6.44 11.55 -6.71
CA TYR A 237 7.80 11.71 -6.21
C TYR A 237 8.64 12.61 -7.13
N LYS A 238 8.54 12.43 -8.45
CA LYS A 238 9.27 13.22 -9.44
C LYS A 238 8.75 14.66 -9.57
N GLN A 239 7.45 14.85 -9.80
CA GLN A 239 6.92 16.11 -10.32
C GLN A 239 6.08 16.92 -9.34
N SER A 240 5.55 16.31 -8.27
CA SER A 240 4.66 17.04 -7.35
C SER A 240 5.40 18.04 -6.46
N PRO A 241 4.73 19.05 -5.89
CA PRO A 241 5.23 19.78 -4.74
C PRO A 241 5.33 18.91 -3.48
N PRO A 242 6.12 19.29 -2.45
CA PRO A 242 6.24 18.55 -1.20
C PRO A 242 4.89 18.24 -0.55
N LEU A 243 4.74 17.07 0.06
CA LEU A 243 3.46 16.65 0.65
C LEU A 243 2.99 17.59 1.78
N ALA A 244 3.92 18.22 2.50
CA ALA A 244 3.65 19.06 3.66
C ALA A 244 2.68 20.23 3.38
N ILE A 245 2.72 20.79 2.17
CA ILE A 245 1.92 21.97 1.79
C ILE A 245 0.42 21.66 1.60
N TYR A 246 0.06 20.38 1.54
CA TYR A 246 -1.31 19.94 1.29
C TYR A 246 -2.12 19.81 2.59
N PRO A 247 -3.47 19.87 2.51
CA PRO A 247 -4.35 19.68 3.67
C PRO A 247 -4.11 18.34 4.38
N ARG A 248 -4.24 18.33 5.71
CA ARG A 248 -3.96 17.14 6.54
C ARG A 248 -4.73 15.90 6.08
N GLN A 249 -6.00 16.06 5.68
CA GLN A 249 -6.84 14.96 5.20
C GLN A 249 -6.27 14.23 3.98
N ASP A 250 -5.72 14.98 3.01
CA ASP A 250 -5.14 14.41 1.80
C ASP A 250 -3.81 13.74 2.11
N ARG A 251 -3.01 14.34 2.99
CA ARG A 251 -1.72 13.77 3.43
C ARG A 251 -1.89 12.45 4.17
N VAL A 252 -2.83 12.37 5.12
CA VAL A 252 -3.13 11.15 5.88
C VAL A 252 -3.56 10.03 4.93
N THR A 253 -4.49 10.33 4.02
CA THR A 253 -5.01 9.36 3.06
C THR A 253 -3.92 8.85 2.13
N TYR A 254 -3.07 9.76 1.62
CA TYR A 254 -1.97 9.42 0.74
C TYR A 254 -0.93 8.52 1.43
N LEU A 255 -0.47 8.92 2.62
CA LEU A 255 0.51 8.16 3.40
C LEU A 255 -0.02 6.79 3.82
N TYR A 256 -1.33 6.68 4.09
CA TYR A 256 -1.97 5.39 4.37
C TYR A 256 -1.86 4.44 3.16
N TYR A 257 -2.20 4.91 1.95
CA TYR A 257 -2.09 4.07 0.74
C TYR A 257 -0.63 3.78 0.37
N LEU A 258 0.27 4.76 0.49
CA LEU A 258 1.70 4.57 0.26
C LEU A 258 2.27 3.52 1.23
N GLY A 259 1.94 3.62 2.52
CA GLY A 259 2.37 2.65 3.53
C GLY A 259 1.86 1.24 3.23
N ARG A 260 0.61 1.09 2.77
CA ARG A 260 0.06 -0.21 2.36
C ARG A 260 0.71 -0.76 1.09
N TYR A 261 1.05 0.10 0.13
CA TYR A 261 1.79 -0.29 -1.07
C TYR A 261 3.18 -0.83 -0.71
N GLN A 262 3.93 -0.09 0.11
CA GLN A 262 5.24 -0.52 0.61
C GLN A 262 5.15 -1.82 1.41
N PHE A 263 4.08 -2.00 2.21
CA PHE A 263 3.83 -3.24 2.93
C PHE A 263 3.65 -4.46 2.00
N GLN A 264 2.88 -4.30 0.92
CA GLN A 264 2.64 -5.37 -0.06
C GLN A 264 3.91 -5.78 -0.80
N ASN A 265 4.82 -4.83 -1.05
CA ASN A 265 6.11 -5.08 -1.70
C ASN A 265 7.20 -5.60 -0.74
N GLY A 266 6.87 -5.84 0.53
CA GLY A 266 7.84 -6.32 1.53
C GLY A 266 8.74 -5.25 2.14
N HIS A 267 8.55 -3.98 1.78
CA HIS A 267 9.29 -2.84 2.34
C HIS A 267 8.68 -2.37 3.68
N TYR A 268 8.77 -3.23 4.71
CA TYR A 268 8.09 -3.00 5.99
C TYR A 268 8.58 -1.78 6.77
N TYR A 269 9.86 -1.42 6.67
CA TYR A 269 10.40 -0.22 7.33
C TYR A 269 9.81 1.06 6.75
N HIS A 270 9.86 1.23 5.42
CA HIS A 270 9.23 2.36 4.74
C HIS A 270 7.72 2.42 5.01
N SER A 271 7.06 1.25 5.02
CA SER A 271 5.65 1.14 5.41
C SER A 271 5.40 1.68 6.82
N SER A 272 6.20 1.27 7.80
CA SER A 272 6.09 1.74 9.19
C SER A 272 6.25 3.26 9.29
N GLN A 273 7.23 3.84 8.58
CA GLN A 273 7.45 5.30 8.57
C GLN A 273 6.24 6.06 8.04
N CYS A 274 5.71 5.67 6.86
CA CYS A 274 4.53 6.29 6.28
C CYS A 274 3.28 6.16 7.16
N LEU A 275 3.03 4.96 7.70
CA LEU A 275 1.86 4.68 8.53
C LEU A 275 1.93 5.37 9.89
N ASN A 276 3.12 5.49 10.47
CA ASN A 276 3.36 6.22 11.71
C ASN A 276 3.05 7.70 11.52
N GLU A 277 3.51 8.29 10.42
CA GLU A 277 3.19 9.69 10.11
C GLU A 277 1.70 9.88 9.80
N ALA A 278 1.08 8.99 9.04
CA ALA A 278 -0.36 9.00 8.80
C ALA A 278 -1.16 8.96 10.12
N TYR A 279 -0.78 8.09 11.05
CA TYR A 279 -1.42 7.96 12.36
C TYR A 279 -1.23 9.20 13.25
N ARG A 280 -0.04 9.83 13.22
CA ARG A 280 0.23 11.10 13.93
C ARG A 280 -0.57 12.27 13.39
N LEU A 281 -0.69 12.37 12.07
CA LEU A 281 -1.44 13.44 11.40
C LEU A 281 -2.96 13.29 11.54
N CYS A 282 -3.45 12.06 11.75
CA CYS A 282 -4.87 11.78 11.87
C CYS A 282 -5.43 12.28 13.22
N PRO A 283 -6.42 13.18 13.24
CA PRO A 283 -7.01 13.69 14.49
C PRO A 283 -7.68 12.58 15.32
N ILE A 284 -7.62 12.71 16.65
CA ILE A 284 -8.21 11.75 17.60
C ILE A 284 -9.74 11.61 17.40
N THR A 285 -10.40 12.67 16.92
CA THR A 285 -11.84 12.71 16.61
C THR A 285 -12.28 11.71 15.54
N PHE A 286 -11.36 11.11 14.78
CA PHE A 286 -11.66 10.14 13.73
C PHE A 286 -11.09 8.74 14.06
N PRO A 287 -11.60 8.04 15.09
CA PRO A 287 -11.03 6.79 15.57
C PRO A 287 -11.06 5.67 14.52
N ARG A 288 -12.04 5.67 13.60
CA ARG A 288 -12.12 4.70 12.50
C ARG A 288 -10.92 4.79 11.55
N GLN A 289 -10.50 6.01 11.18
CA GLN A 289 -9.36 6.22 10.28
C GLN A 289 -8.04 5.92 10.99
N ARG A 290 -7.93 6.33 12.26
CA ARG A 290 -6.79 6.00 13.12
C ARG A 290 -6.62 4.49 13.26
N ARG A 291 -7.72 3.76 13.46
CA ARG A 291 -7.73 2.29 13.54
C ARG A 291 -7.17 1.64 12.26
N LEU A 292 -7.58 2.10 11.09
CA LEU A 292 -7.06 1.57 9.82
C LEU A 292 -5.54 1.75 9.71
N CYS A 293 -5.03 2.95 10.02
CA CYS A 293 -3.58 3.19 10.05
C CYS A 293 -2.88 2.30 11.09
N LEU A 294 -3.47 2.17 12.27
CA LEU A 294 -2.91 1.44 13.40
C LEU A 294 -2.77 -0.07 13.14
N ILE A 295 -3.74 -0.69 12.46
CA ILE A 295 -3.68 -2.12 12.12
C ILE A 295 -2.43 -2.43 11.27
N TYR A 296 -2.22 -1.67 10.20
CA TYR A 296 -1.05 -1.86 9.35
C TYR A 296 0.24 -1.42 10.05
N LEU A 297 0.20 -0.37 10.89
CA LEU A 297 1.37 0.08 11.65
C LEU A 297 1.84 -0.97 12.66
N ILE A 298 0.93 -1.58 13.41
CA ILE A 298 1.27 -2.67 14.35
C ILE A 298 1.84 -3.85 13.57
N THR A 299 1.23 -4.20 12.44
CA THR A 299 1.71 -5.32 11.61
C THR A 299 3.11 -5.04 11.06
N ALA A 300 3.37 -3.88 10.45
CA ALA A 300 4.69 -3.53 9.92
C ALA A 300 5.76 -3.54 11.02
N ASN A 301 5.46 -2.97 12.19
CA ASN A 301 6.38 -2.98 13.34
C ASN A 301 6.60 -4.39 13.90
N LEU A 302 5.56 -5.23 13.95
CA LEU A 302 5.66 -6.63 14.37
C LEU A 302 6.70 -7.38 13.53
N LEU A 303 6.66 -7.21 12.20
CA LEU A 303 7.60 -7.84 11.26
C LEU A 303 9.02 -7.29 11.36
N LEU A 304 9.19 -6.09 11.93
CA LEU A 304 10.49 -5.47 12.22
C LEU A 304 10.98 -5.78 13.65
N GLY A 305 10.26 -6.62 14.40
CA GLY A 305 10.61 -6.99 15.79
C GLY A 305 10.30 -5.91 16.84
N ARG A 306 9.44 -4.93 16.51
CA ARG A 306 8.96 -3.89 17.44
C ARG A 306 7.51 -4.14 17.83
N PHE A 307 7.27 -4.44 19.10
CA PHE A 307 5.93 -4.78 19.60
C PHE A 307 5.16 -3.58 20.14
N PRO A 308 3.82 -3.57 20.04
CA PRO A 308 2.99 -2.50 20.61
C PRO A 308 3.06 -2.47 22.15
N SER A 309 3.03 -1.27 22.72
CA SER A 309 2.96 -1.08 24.17
C SER A 309 1.53 -1.23 24.70
N ALA A 310 1.38 -1.58 25.98
CA ALA A 310 0.07 -1.66 26.63
C ALA A 310 -0.71 -0.33 26.53
N ALA A 311 -0.02 0.81 26.65
CA ALA A 311 -0.61 2.15 26.52
C ALA A 311 -1.10 2.48 25.10
N LEU A 312 -0.54 1.85 24.05
CA LEU A 312 -1.05 1.98 22.69
C LEU A 312 -2.30 1.12 22.50
N LEU A 313 -2.28 -0.11 23.03
CA LEU A 313 -3.38 -1.06 22.94
C LEU A 313 -4.59 -0.68 23.81
N SER A 314 -4.42 0.17 24.82
CA SER A 314 -5.50 0.67 25.68
C SER A 314 -6.29 1.85 25.07
N ARG A 315 -5.91 2.34 23.89
CA ARG A 315 -6.61 3.45 23.21
C ARG A 315 -7.90 3.00 22.56
N GLU A 316 -8.85 3.91 22.38
CA GLU A 316 -10.16 3.63 21.78
C GLU A 316 -10.06 3.03 20.37
N GLU A 317 -9.14 3.52 19.54
CA GLU A 317 -8.96 2.98 18.19
C GLU A 317 -8.34 1.57 18.16
N ALA A 318 -7.75 1.11 19.28
CA ALA A 318 -7.02 -0.15 19.39
C ALA A 318 -7.85 -1.30 19.98
N VAL A 319 -9.13 -1.07 20.27
CA VAL A 319 -10.04 -2.07 20.86
C VAL A 319 -10.02 -3.39 20.07
N GLY A 320 -9.84 -4.50 20.79
CA GLY A 320 -9.76 -5.86 20.23
C GLY A 320 -8.50 -6.18 19.41
N LEU A 321 -7.55 -5.24 19.27
CA LEU A 321 -6.26 -5.54 18.63
C LEU A 321 -5.34 -6.33 19.57
N ALA A 322 -5.44 -6.09 20.87
CA ALA A 322 -4.68 -6.83 21.88
C ALA A 322 -4.94 -8.35 21.78
N ASP A 323 -6.21 -8.76 21.71
CA ASP A 323 -6.59 -10.18 21.64
C ASP A 323 -6.06 -10.88 20.39
N ARG A 324 -5.94 -10.12 19.29
CA ARG A 324 -5.47 -10.63 18.00
C ARG A 324 -3.94 -10.71 17.92
N PHE A 325 -3.23 -9.66 18.34
CA PHE A 325 -1.78 -9.58 18.20
C PHE A 325 -1.02 -10.18 19.39
N ASN A 326 -1.55 -10.14 20.61
CA ASN A 326 -0.83 -10.64 21.79
C ASN A 326 -0.47 -12.13 21.71
N PRO A 327 -1.34 -13.04 21.23
CA PRO A 327 -0.97 -14.45 21.06
C PRO A 327 0.26 -14.60 20.15
N ILE A 328 0.27 -13.91 19.01
CA ILE A 328 1.38 -13.93 18.04
C ILE A 328 2.66 -13.32 18.64
N ILE A 329 2.54 -12.20 19.36
CA ILE A 329 3.70 -11.56 20.02
C ILE A 329 4.30 -12.47 21.09
N ARG A 330 3.45 -13.19 21.84
CA ARG A 330 3.90 -14.14 22.87
C ARG A 330 4.68 -15.30 22.24
N THR A 331 4.18 -15.88 21.15
CA THR A 331 4.87 -17.00 20.49
C THR A 331 6.22 -16.57 19.91
N ILE A 332 6.31 -15.38 19.29
CA ILE A 332 7.60 -14.83 18.82
C ILE A 332 8.58 -14.63 19.98
N LYS A 333 8.14 -14.05 21.10
CA LYS A 333 8.99 -13.84 22.29
C LYS A 333 9.43 -15.14 22.97
N LEU A 334 8.60 -16.18 22.88
CA LEU A 334 8.88 -17.50 23.44
C LEU A 334 9.71 -18.39 22.50
N GLY A 335 9.70 -18.13 21.20
CA GLY A 335 10.27 -19.06 20.22
C GLY A 335 9.41 -20.32 20.05
N ASP A 336 8.09 -20.22 20.25
CA ASP A 336 7.17 -21.37 20.19
C ASP A 336 6.56 -21.51 18.80
N LEU A 337 7.19 -22.35 17.97
CA LEU A 337 6.81 -22.57 16.57
C LEU A 337 5.42 -23.22 16.44
N GLN A 338 5.10 -24.17 17.33
CA GLN A 338 3.84 -24.91 17.29
C GLN A 338 2.64 -23.99 17.55
N THR A 339 2.71 -23.20 18.63
CA THR A 339 1.64 -22.25 18.93
C THR A 339 1.58 -21.14 17.88
N PHE A 340 2.72 -20.73 17.31
CA PHE A 340 2.72 -19.73 16.24
C PHE A 340 1.97 -20.21 14.99
N ARG A 341 2.26 -21.41 14.49
CA ARG A 341 1.58 -21.96 13.30
C ARG A 341 0.10 -22.24 13.55
N SER A 342 -0.29 -22.67 14.75
CA SER A 342 -1.71 -22.85 15.09
C SER A 342 -2.47 -21.52 15.17
N VAL A 343 -1.92 -20.50 15.84
CA VAL A 343 -2.55 -19.17 15.96
C VAL A 343 -2.63 -18.45 14.61
N THR A 344 -1.67 -18.69 13.73
CA THR A 344 -1.64 -18.11 12.38
C THR A 344 -2.26 -19.00 11.30
N SER A 345 -2.76 -20.19 11.64
CA SER A 345 -3.45 -21.08 10.69
C SER A 345 -4.71 -20.44 10.11
N PHE A 346 -5.10 -20.85 8.90
CA PHE A 346 -6.36 -20.45 8.27
C PHE A 346 -7.61 -20.84 9.09
N GLN A 347 -7.48 -21.84 9.97
CA GLN A 347 -8.55 -22.31 10.85
C GLN A 347 -8.65 -21.51 12.17
N SER A 348 -7.70 -20.61 12.43
CA SER A 348 -7.71 -19.77 13.63
C SER A 348 -8.93 -18.85 13.66
N PRO A 349 -9.55 -18.60 14.84
CA PRO A 349 -10.72 -17.72 14.98
C PRO A 349 -10.46 -16.28 14.50
N HIS A 350 -9.20 -15.88 14.37
CA HIS A 350 -8.81 -14.55 13.90
C HIS A 350 -8.34 -14.52 12.44
N ALA A 351 -8.24 -15.67 11.76
CA ALA A 351 -7.71 -15.77 10.40
C ALA A 351 -8.48 -14.92 9.39
N ALA A 352 -9.82 -15.00 9.38
CA ALA A 352 -10.67 -14.21 8.48
C ALA A 352 -10.42 -12.70 8.61
N TRP A 353 -10.14 -12.22 9.82
CA TRP A 353 -9.83 -10.81 10.06
C TRP A 353 -8.45 -10.44 9.52
N PHE A 354 -7.43 -11.27 9.76
CA PHE A 354 -6.09 -11.04 9.21
C PHE A 354 -6.06 -11.13 7.67
N LEU A 355 -6.86 -12.01 7.08
CA LEU A 355 -7.06 -12.13 5.62
C LEU A 355 -7.76 -10.91 5.05
N HIS A 356 -8.81 -10.41 5.70
CA HIS A 356 -9.49 -9.17 5.29
C HIS A 356 -8.51 -8.00 5.15
N PHE A 357 -7.55 -7.88 6.07
CA PHE A 357 -6.51 -6.85 6.00
C PHE A 357 -5.29 -7.21 5.16
N ARG A 358 -5.20 -8.44 4.63
CA ARG A 358 -4.06 -8.99 3.86
C ARG A 358 -2.74 -9.00 4.63
N ILE A 359 -2.82 -9.25 5.93
CA ILE A 359 -1.66 -9.27 6.81
C ILE A 359 -1.30 -10.68 7.28
N LEU A 360 -2.18 -11.68 7.07
CA LEU A 360 -1.93 -13.05 7.53
C LEU A 360 -0.67 -13.68 6.92
N LEU A 361 -0.55 -13.68 5.58
CA LEU A 361 0.59 -14.32 4.89
C LEU A 361 1.94 -13.63 5.19
N PRO A 362 2.03 -12.29 5.21
CA PRO A 362 3.24 -11.62 5.68
C PRO A 362 3.59 -11.96 7.13
N ILE A 363 2.59 -12.08 8.02
CA ILE A 363 2.82 -12.51 9.40
C ILE A 363 3.38 -13.94 9.44
N GLN A 364 2.73 -14.90 8.78
CA GLN A 364 3.19 -16.29 8.74
C GLN A 364 4.64 -16.39 8.26
N SER A 365 4.92 -15.87 7.07
CA SER A 365 6.24 -16.03 6.44
C SER A 365 7.36 -15.23 7.11
N LYS A 366 7.12 -13.95 7.46
CA LYS A 366 8.20 -13.05 7.93
C LYS A 366 8.36 -13.04 9.43
N ALA A 367 7.28 -13.24 10.20
CA ALA A 367 7.41 -13.29 11.66
C ALA A 367 8.01 -14.62 12.15
N GLU A 368 7.90 -15.71 11.37
CA GLU A 368 8.58 -16.98 11.64
C GLU A 368 10.10 -16.80 11.70
N THR A 369 10.69 -15.95 10.85
CA THR A 369 12.12 -15.60 10.93
C THR A 369 12.50 -14.98 12.28
N LEU A 370 11.68 -14.09 12.84
CA LEU A 370 11.92 -13.48 14.16
C LEU A 370 11.77 -14.51 15.29
N LEU A 371 10.86 -15.45 15.13
CA LEU A 371 10.66 -16.57 16.06
C LEU A 371 11.87 -17.50 16.06
N LEU A 372 12.32 -17.94 14.89
CA LEU A 372 13.51 -18.80 14.73
C LEU A 372 14.78 -18.10 15.24
N ARG A 373 14.91 -16.78 15.03
CA ARG A 373 16.00 -16.00 15.63
C ARG A 373 15.93 -16.04 17.17
N THR A 374 14.74 -15.96 17.73
CA THR A 374 14.52 -16.04 19.18
C THR A 374 14.86 -17.43 19.71
N LEU A 375 14.52 -18.48 18.95
CA LEU A 375 14.90 -19.85 19.23
C LEU A 375 16.43 -19.99 19.28
N ILE A 376 17.14 -19.60 18.22
CA ILE A 376 18.60 -19.66 18.13
C ILE A 376 19.25 -18.91 19.30
N ARG A 377 18.75 -17.70 19.63
CA ARG A 377 19.24 -16.92 20.76
C ARG A 377 19.05 -17.65 22.10
N ARG A 378 17.92 -18.33 22.29
CA ARG A 378 17.65 -19.11 23.50
C ARG A 378 18.52 -20.36 23.57
N THR A 379 18.72 -21.06 22.46
CA THR A 379 19.64 -22.20 22.38
C THR A 379 21.06 -21.76 22.73
N PHE A 380 21.51 -20.61 22.23
CA PHE A 380 22.80 -20.04 22.62
C PHE A 380 22.89 -19.70 24.12
N LEU A 381 21.83 -19.15 24.71
CA LEU A 381 21.80 -18.85 26.15
C LEU A 381 21.87 -20.11 27.03
N LEU A 382 21.35 -21.23 26.56
CA LEU A 382 21.24 -22.47 27.34
C LEU A 382 22.42 -23.43 27.12
N ALA A 383 22.86 -23.58 25.88
CA ALA A 383 23.86 -24.58 25.47
C ALA A 383 25.03 -23.99 24.66
N GLY A 384 25.01 -22.68 24.39
CA GLY A 384 26.10 -22.00 23.69
C GLY A 384 27.33 -21.80 24.58
N ASN A 385 28.50 -21.85 23.96
CA ASN A 385 29.73 -21.46 24.62
C ASN A 385 29.83 -19.93 24.59
N MET A 386 29.83 -19.29 25.75
CA MET A 386 29.96 -17.83 25.87
C MET A 386 31.34 -17.31 25.45
N GLY A 387 32.29 -18.22 25.18
CA GLY A 387 33.66 -17.88 24.88
C GLY A 387 34.38 -17.31 26.09
N ASP A 388 35.62 -16.93 25.88
CA ASP A 388 36.44 -16.26 26.88
C ASP A 388 37.25 -15.17 26.18
N ALA A 389 36.96 -13.92 26.54
CA ALA A 389 37.56 -12.74 25.93
C ALA A 389 39.08 -12.68 26.20
N ASP A 390 39.52 -13.12 27.37
CA ASP A 390 40.92 -13.10 27.79
C ASP A 390 41.72 -14.19 27.10
N ARG A 391 41.11 -15.37 26.92
CA ARG A 391 41.72 -16.52 26.21
C ARG A 391 41.52 -16.49 24.70
N ARG A 392 40.94 -15.42 24.15
CA ARG A 392 40.65 -15.23 22.71
C ARG A 392 39.74 -16.31 22.11
N ILE A 393 38.92 -16.97 22.93
CA ILE A 393 37.97 -17.99 22.47
C ILE A 393 36.68 -17.27 22.07
N ALA A 394 36.31 -17.37 20.79
CA ALA A 394 35.07 -16.78 20.30
C ALA A 394 33.85 -17.52 20.90
N PRO A 395 32.74 -16.82 21.17
CA PRO A 395 31.51 -17.48 21.56
C PRO A 395 30.95 -18.29 20.39
N THR A 396 30.53 -19.53 20.64
CA THR A 396 30.06 -20.45 19.60
C THR A 396 28.76 -21.16 19.99
N LEU A 397 27.97 -21.52 18.98
CA LEU A 397 26.79 -22.37 19.10
C LEU A 397 26.93 -23.57 18.17
N ASP A 398 26.69 -24.76 18.70
CA ASP A 398 26.61 -25.98 17.89
C ASP A 398 25.27 -26.02 17.13
N LEU A 399 25.33 -26.26 15.81
CA LEU A 399 24.14 -26.29 14.95
C LEU A 399 23.30 -27.53 15.22
N GLU A 400 23.90 -28.63 15.70
CA GLU A 400 23.17 -29.86 16.06
C GLU A 400 22.11 -29.59 17.13
N TYR A 401 22.38 -28.70 18.08
CA TYR A 401 21.40 -28.32 19.11
C TYR A 401 20.19 -27.59 18.51
N VAL A 402 20.40 -26.78 17.47
CA VAL A 402 19.31 -26.09 16.78
C VAL A 402 18.52 -27.07 15.93
N LEU A 403 19.20 -27.98 15.22
CA LEU A 403 18.58 -29.03 14.43
C LEU A 403 17.65 -29.90 15.28
N HIS A 404 18.16 -30.45 16.39
CA HIS A 404 17.36 -31.31 17.27
C HIS A 404 16.16 -30.58 17.87
N LEU A 405 16.33 -29.31 18.27
CA LEU A 405 15.24 -28.51 18.81
C LEU A 405 14.18 -28.22 17.75
N TRP A 406 14.58 -27.92 16.52
CA TRP A 406 13.67 -27.67 15.42
C TRP A 406 12.93 -28.95 15.02
N GLN A 407 13.63 -30.06 14.82
CA GLN A 407 13.01 -31.37 14.55
C GLN A 407 12.03 -31.76 15.65
N TRP A 408 12.37 -31.53 16.93
CA TRP A 408 11.47 -31.79 18.04
C TRP A 408 10.18 -30.96 17.96
N MET A 409 10.27 -29.67 17.64
CA MET A 409 9.07 -28.84 17.45
C MET A 409 8.25 -29.25 16.23
N GLU A 410 8.90 -29.61 15.12
CA GLU A 410 8.23 -30.04 13.89
C GLU A 410 7.47 -31.36 14.11
N ARG A 411 8.09 -32.35 14.77
CA ARG A 411 7.40 -33.59 15.17
C ARG A 411 6.17 -33.34 16.02
N ARG A 412 6.24 -32.38 16.94
CA ARG A 412 5.08 -31.98 17.74
C ARG A 412 3.98 -31.36 16.89
N ILE A 413 4.33 -30.54 15.91
CA ILE A 413 3.34 -29.96 14.97
C ILE A 413 2.64 -31.06 14.16
N LEU A 414 3.40 -32.04 13.68
CA LEU A 414 2.89 -33.18 12.90
C LEU A 414 2.07 -34.18 13.75
N THR A 415 2.13 -34.09 15.08
CA THR A 415 1.45 -34.99 16.01
C THR A 415 0.35 -34.24 16.78
N PRO A 416 -0.94 -34.33 16.38
CA PRO A 416 -2.03 -33.56 17.00
C PRO A 416 -2.16 -33.74 18.51
N LEU A 417 -1.81 -34.91 19.04
CA LEU A 417 -1.85 -35.25 20.47
C LEU A 417 -0.74 -34.60 21.29
N SER A 418 0.30 -34.05 20.65
CA SER A 418 1.42 -33.37 21.32
C SER A 418 1.03 -32.08 22.03
N VAL A 419 -0.15 -31.54 21.72
CA VAL A 419 -0.75 -30.40 22.44
C VAL A 419 -1.04 -30.77 23.90
N LEU A 420 -1.25 -32.05 24.20
CA LEU A 420 -1.46 -32.57 25.56
C LEU A 420 -0.15 -32.85 26.31
N ASP A 421 1.02 -32.75 25.65
CA ASP A 421 2.32 -32.90 26.29
C ASP A 421 2.71 -31.60 27.02
N GLY A 422 2.50 -31.59 28.35
CA GLY A 422 2.92 -30.52 29.25
C GLY A 422 4.44 -30.41 29.46
N GLY A 423 5.23 -31.29 28.84
CA GLY A 423 6.68 -31.36 28.96
C GLY A 423 7.16 -32.19 30.15
N PRO A 424 8.49 -32.27 30.37
CA PRO A 424 9.08 -33.02 31.47
C PRO A 424 8.45 -32.65 32.82
N GLY A 425 7.92 -33.64 33.55
CA GLY A 425 7.25 -33.45 34.85
C GLY A 425 5.76 -33.06 34.79
N LYS A 426 5.20 -32.84 33.59
CA LYS A 426 3.75 -32.55 33.38
C LYS A 426 3.13 -33.41 32.27
N ARG A 427 3.84 -34.45 31.82
CA ARG A 427 3.37 -35.43 30.85
C ARG A 427 2.26 -36.29 31.43
N HIS A 428 1.19 -36.46 30.67
CA HIS A 428 0.19 -37.48 30.98
C HIS A 428 0.83 -38.87 30.84
N THR A 429 0.45 -39.83 31.70
CA THR A 429 1.02 -41.19 31.71
C THR A 429 0.86 -41.92 30.38
N ASN A 430 -0.21 -41.61 29.63
CA ASN A 430 -0.45 -42.13 28.28
C ASN A 430 0.66 -41.78 27.26
N TRP A 431 1.52 -40.79 27.55
CA TRP A 431 2.66 -40.45 26.68
C TRP A 431 3.72 -41.56 26.59
N ILE A 432 3.76 -42.47 27.58
CA ILE A 432 4.66 -43.64 27.60
C ILE A 432 4.26 -44.67 26.53
N PHE A 433 2.97 -44.71 26.15
CA PHE A 433 2.43 -45.70 25.21
C PHE A 433 2.28 -45.16 23.79
N MET A 434 2.62 -43.89 23.53
CA MET A 434 2.63 -43.32 22.19
C MET A 434 4.04 -43.44 21.60
N GLY A 435 4.16 -44.15 20.47
CA GLY A 435 5.40 -44.17 19.70
C GLY A 435 5.71 -42.77 19.14
N ASP A 436 6.99 -42.50 18.89
CA ASP A 436 7.47 -41.28 18.21
C ASP A 436 7.12 -41.28 16.69
N GLU A 437 6.13 -42.09 16.29
CA GLU A 437 5.73 -42.27 14.91
C GLU A 437 4.76 -41.16 14.49
N THR A 438 5.15 -40.39 13.48
CA THR A 438 4.25 -39.42 12.84
C THR A 438 3.09 -40.16 12.16
N PRO A 439 1.84 -39.67 12.33
CA PRO A 439 0.68 -40.24 11.66
C PRO A 439 0.89 -40.32 10.14
N ALA A 440 0.39 -41.38 9.49
CA ALA A 440 0.51 -41.53 8.04
C ALA A 440 -0.08 -40.34 7.26
N GLU A 441 -1.15 -39.74 7.79
CA GLU A 441 -1.82 -38.54 7.27
C GLU A 441 -0.94 -37.27 7.28
N ALA A 442 0.11 -37.24 8.10
CA ALA A 442 1.04 -36.13 8.22
C ALA A 442 2.25 -36.24 7.27
N ARG A 443 2.33 -37.31 6.48
CA ARG A 443 3.39 -37.55 5.50
C ARG A 443 3.00 -36.88 4.19
N TYR A 444 3.92 -36.13 3.59
CA TYR A 444 3.69 -35.53 2.28
C TYR A 444 3.64 -36.64 1.23
N VAL A 445 2.53 -36.71 0.49
CA VAL A 445 2.42 -37.52 -0.73
C VAL A 445 2.23 -36.54 -1.87
N ASP A 446 3.11 -36.63 -2.87
CA ASP A 446 3.02 -35.78 -4.04
C ASP A 446 1.69 -36.03 -4.79
N PRO A 447 0.93 -35.00 -5.17
CA PRO A 447 -0.33 -35.15 -5.88
C PRO A 447 -0.22 -35.98 -7.16
N ASP A 448 0.91 -35.91 -7.87
CA ASP A 448 1.14 -36.67 -9.10
C ASP A 448 1.29 -38.18 -8.82
N PHE A 449 1.49 -38.55 -7.56
CA PHE A 449 1.69 -39.93 -7.07
C PHE A 449 0.55 -40.38 -6.13
N GLN A 450 -0.51 -39.58 -5.98
CA GLN A 450 -1.63 -39.87 -5.10
C GLN A 450 -2.44 -41.06 -5.64
N GLY A 451 -2.52 -42.16 -4.87
CA GLY A 451 -3.25 -43.37 -5.26
C GLY A 451 -2.41 -44.41 -6.01
N ILE A 452 -1.11 -44.16 -6.22
CA ILE A 452 -0.16 -45.24 -6.44
C ILE A 452 -0.03 -45.94 -5.09
N GLU A 453 -0.57 -47.16 -4.96
CA GLU A 453 -0.20 -48.04 -3.84
C GLU A 453 1.32 -48.17 -3.90
N GLU A 454 2.01 -47.51 -2.96
CA GLU A 454 3.42 -47.79 -2.72
C GLU A 454 3.51 -49.31 -2.62
N LEU A 455 4.32 -49.91 -3.49
CA LEU A 455 4.73 -51.29 -3.29
C LEU A 455 5.47 -51.29 -1.95
N GLU A 456 4.73 -51.53 -0.87
CA GLU A 456 5.26 -51.98 0.40
C GLU A 456 5.90 -53.33 0.11
N GLU A 457 7.07 -53.33 -0.53
CA GLU A 457 7.93 -54.49 -0.56
C GLU A 457 8.25 -54.79 0.90
N GLU A 458 7.58 -55.83 1.43
CA GLU A 458 7.83 -56.39 2.75
C GLU A 458 9.35 -56.64 2.89
N GLY A 459 10.03 -55.73 3.59
CA GLY A 459 11.48 -55.81 3.83
C GLY A 459 12.32 -54.67 3.25
N SER A 460 11.78 -53.72 2.47
CA SER A 460 12.57 -52.60 1.92
C SER A 460 12.90 -51.51 2.94
N GLY A 461 12.14 -51.43 4.04
CA GLY A 461 12.39 -50.48 5.14
C GLY A 461 12.19 -49.00 4.77
N TRP A 462 11.81 -48.69 3.54
CA TRP A 462 11.55 -47.33 3.08
C TRP A 462 10.16 -46.88 3.54
N ARG A 463 10.12 -46.10 4.61
CA ARG A 463 8.95 -45.34 5.07
C ARG A 463 9.11 -43.92 4.57
N ALA A 464 8.08 -43.32 3.95
CA ALA A 464 8.07 -41.88 3.68
C ALA A 464 8.32 -41.11 4.98
N GLU A 465 9.53 -40.56 5.13
CA GLU A 465 9.92 -39.85 6.33
C GLU A 465 9.15 -38.52 6.40
N PRO A 466 8.71 -38.11 7.60
CA PRO A 466 8.12 -36.78 7.76
C PRO A 466 9.12 -35.71 7.30
N PRO A 467 8.67 -34.61 6.66
CA PRO A 467 9.53 -33.54 6.16
C PRO A 467 10.11 -32.75 7.35
N LEU A 468 11.10 -33.34 8.01
CA LEU A 468 11.81 -32.74 9.13
C LEU A 468 13.00 -31.95 8.61
N PRO A 469 13.35 -30.84 9.27
CA PRO A 469 14.48 -30.05 8.85
C PRO A 469 15.77 -30.86 8.97
N ASP A 470 16.67 -30.67 8.00
CA ASP A 470 18.00 -31.25 7.96
C ASP A 470 19.07 -30.20 8.30
N MET A 471 20.35 -30.64 8.31
CA MET A 471 21.45 -29.73 8.60
C MET A 471 21.62 -28.65 7.53
N MET A 472 21.31 -28.96 6.26
CA MET A 472 21.42 -28.00 5.16
C MET A 472 20.40 -26.86 5.31
N GLU A 473 19.18 -27.16 5.74
CA GLU A 473 18.16 -26.17 6.08
C GLU A 473 18.58 -25.30 7.28
N VAL A 474 19.21 -25.90 8.30
CA VAL A 474 19.76 -25.13 9.44
C VAL A 474 20.87 -24.19 8.98
N GLU A 475 21.82 -24.66 8.18
CA GLU A 475 22.88 -23.80 7.63
C GLU A 475 22.31 -22.67 6.78
N SER A 476 21.32 -22.98 5.93
CA SER A 476 20.61 -22.00 5.10
C SER A 476 19.86 -20.97 5.96
N LEU A 477 19.25 -21.40 7.06
CA LEU A 477 18.59 -20.51 8.02
C LEU A 477 19.59 -19.53 8.64
N PHE A 478 20.74 -20.02 9.12
CA PHE A 478 21.78 -19.16 9.69
C PHE A 478 22.37 -18.22 8.65
N ALA A 479 22.68 -18.71 7.44
CA ALA A 479 23.19 -17.89 6.35
C ALA A 479 22.23 -16.75 6.01
N ASN A 480 20.94 -17.05 5.85
CA ASN A 480 19.90 -16.05 5.61
C ASN A 480 19.80 -15.04 6.77
N MET A 481 19.84 -15.48 8.03
CA MET A 481 19.78 -14.56 9.17
C MET A 481 21.03 -13.67 9.31
N ILE A 482 22.20 -14.17 8.94
CA ILE A 482 23.44 -13.38 8.88
C ILE A 482 23.35 -12.37 7.74
N GLU A 483 22.90 -12.79 6.56
CA GLU A 483 22.66 -11.90 5.41
C GLU A 483 21.61 -10.84 5.73
N MET A 484 20.57 -11.16 6.52
CA MET A 484 19.59 -10.22 7.06
C MET A 484 20.11 -9.39 8.24
N GLY A 485 21.31 -9.68 8.77
CA GLY A 485 21.95 -8.96 9.88
C GLY A 485 21.24 -9.17 11.22
N LEU A 486 20.34 -10.14 11.28
CA LEU A 486 19.60 -10.54 12.48
C LEU A 486 20.47 -11.36 13.42
N LEU A 487 21.48 -12.02 12.86
CA LEU A 487 22.61 -12.64 13.54
C LEU A 487 23.89 -12.00 13.03
N ASN A 488 24.90 -11.90 13.89
CA ASN A 488 26.21 -11.39 13.51
C ASN A 488 27.31 -12.39 13.89
N GLY A 489 27.91 -12.97 12.86
CA GLY A 489 28.84 -14.08 12.99
C GLY A 489 29.06 -14.79 11.66
N PHE A 490 29.68 -15.96 11.71
CA PHE A 490 29.85 -16.83 10.55
C PHE A 490 29.54 -18.28 10.93
N VAL A 491 29.11 -19.08 9.95
CA VAL A 491 28.88 -20.51 10.11
C VAL A 491 30.10 -21.26 9.58
N SER A 492 30.64 -22.18 10.37
CA SER A 492 31.66 -23.13 9.93
C SER A 492 30.98 -24.43 9.52
N HIS A 493 30.89 -24.69 8.21
CA HIS A 493 30.28 -25.90 7.66
C HIS A 493 30.98 -27.18 8.18
N ARG A 494 32.32 -27.22 8.15
CA ARG A 494 33.09 -28.39 8.60
C ARG A 494 32.92 -28.69 10.10
N GLN A 495 32.71 -27.66 10.92
CA GLN A 495 32.59 -27.83 12.38
C GLN A 495 31.13 -27.81 12.85
N LEU A 496 30.16 -27.57 11.96
CA LEU A 496 28.74 -27.40 12.26
C LEU A 496 28.52 -26.40 13.41
N ARG A 497 29.26 -25.28 13.37
CA ARG A 497 29.25 -24.27 14.45
C ARG A 497 29.04 -22.86 13.93
N PHE A 498 28.19 -22.12 14.63
CA PHE A 498 28.03 -20.68 14.46
C PHE A 498 28.96 -19.95 15.43
N ALA A 499 29.84 -19.11 14.92
CA ALA A 499 30.79 -18.33 15.72
C ALA A 499 30.40 -16.84 15.69
N ILE A 500 30.26 -16.24 16.88
CA ILE A 500 29.87 -14.84 17.04
C ILE A 500 31.08 -13.93 16.88
N THR A 501 30.94 -12.89 16.05
CA THR A 501 31.96 -11.86 15.84
C THR A 501 31.69 -10.64 16.72
N GLY A 502 32.73 -9.85 17.02
CA GLY A 502 32.58 -8.59 17.78
C GLY A 502 32.28 -8.74 19.28
N ALA A 503 32.27 -9.96 19.81
CA ALA A 503 31.97 -10.25 21.21
C ALA A 503 32.89 -9.55 22.22
N ARG A 504 34.14 -9.24 21.85
CA ARG A 504 35.07 -8.49 22.72
C ARG A 504 34.64 -7.06 23.01
N GLN A 505 33.94 -6.41 22.08
CA GLN A 505 33.57 -5.00 22.22
C GLN A 505 32.20 -4.82 22.88
N LYS A 506 31.22 -5.68 22.56
CA LYS A 506 29.83 -5.53 22.99
C LYS A 506 29.33 -6.67 23.89
N GLY A 507 30.15 -7.69 24.16
CA GLY A 507 29.74 -8.95 24.79
C GLY A 507 29.06 -9.90 23.80
N ALA A 508 29.07 -11.20 24.09
CA ALA A 508 28.59 -12.24 23.18
C ALA A 508 27.14 -12.03 22.69
N LEU A 509 26.22 -11.69 23.60
CA LEU A 509 24.80 -11.55 23.27
C LEU A 509 24.49 -10.30 22.44
N ALA A 510 24.99 -9.13 22.83
CA ALA A 510 24.72 -7.89 22.10
C ALA A 510 25.49 -7.85 20.78
N ALA A 511 26.65 -8.52 20.69
CA ALA A 511 27.39 -8.64 19.45
C ALA A 511 26.75 -9.63 18.47
N GLY A 512 26.29 -10.81 18.94
CA GLY A 512 25.75 -11.86 18.07
C GLY A 512 24.28 -11.73 17.73
N PHE A 513 23.48 -11.08 18.57
CA PHE A 513 22.03 -10.96 18.42
C PHE A 513 21.57 -9.49 18.49
N PRO A 514 21.91 -8.65 17.49
CA PRO A 514 21.53 -7.24 17.46
C PRO A 514 20.00 -7.04 17.44
N PRO A 515 19.45 -5.98 18.05
CA PRO A 515 18.00 -5.74 18.06
C PRO A 515 17.44 -5.70 16.62
N PRO A 516 16.40 -6.50 16.27
CA PRO A 516 15.91 -6.59 14.89
C PRO A 516 15.54 -5.23 14.27
N TRP A 517 14.91 -4.36 15.06
CA TRP A 517 14.53 -3.02 14.60
C TRP A 517 15.75 -2.21 14.13
N GLU A 518 16.81 -2.17 14.94
CA GLU A 518 18.04 -1.42 14.63
C GLU A 518 18.76 -2.02 13.42
N THR A 519 18.73 -3.34 13.26
CA THR A 519 19.26 -4.03 12.07
C THR A 519 18.54 -3.59 10.80
N PHE A 520 17.21 -3.55 10.81
CA PHE A 520 16.44 -3.13 9.63
C PHE A 520 16.56 -1.64 9.35
N GLU A 521 16.65 -0.81 10.39
CA GLU A 521 16.87 0.63 10.29
C GLU A 521 18.24 0.95 9.70
N GLY A 522 19.32 0.33 10.19
CA GLY A 522 20.69 0.61 9.76
C GLY A 522 21.01 0.18 8.32
N ARG A 523 20.17 -0.65 7.69
CA ARG A 523 20.33 -1.07 6.29
C ARG A 523 19.81 -0.06 5.28
N LEU A 524 18.95 0.84 5.72
CA LEU A 524 18.32 1.83 4.85
C LEU A 524 19.11 3.13 5.02
N GLU A 525 20.11 3.33 4.16
CA GLU A 525 21.07 4.44 4.20
C GLU A 525 20.40 5.83 4.06
N LEU A 526 19.14 5.89 3.62
CA LEU A 526 18.38 7.12 3.42
C LEU A 526 17.01 7.03 4.11
N ASP A 527 16.68 8.01 4.94
CA ASP A 527 15.32 8.24 5.48
C ASP A 527 14.32 8.69 4.38
N ASP A 528 14.64 8.46 3.11
CA ASP A 528 13.78 8.80 2.00
C ASP A 528 12.89 7.60 1.65
N VAL A 529 11.58 7.82 1.64
CA VAL A 529 10.62 6.78 1.27
C VAL A 529 10.19 7.05 -0.18
N PRO A 530 10.44 6.13 -1.12
CA PRO A 530 9.98 6.29 -2.50
C PRO A 530 8.47 6.58 -2.54
N GLY A 531 8.07 7.62 -3.27
CA GLY A 531 6.69 8.11 -3.30
C GLY A 531 6.40 9.22 -2.29
N TRP A 532 7.17 9.35 -1.21
CA TRP A 532 6.97 10.39 -0.21
C TRP A 532 7.90 11.59 -0.46
N LYS A 533 7.40 12.59 -1.18
CA LYS A 533 8.16 13.83 -1.38
C LYS A 533 8.20 14.69 -0.12
N LYS A 534 9.29 14.59 0.63
CA LYS A 534 9.63 15.47 1.75
C LYS A 534 10.17 16.81 1.23
N GLU A 535 10.09 17.86 2.05
CA GLU A 535 10.77 19.13 1.72
C GLU A 535 12.28 18.87 1.63
N GLN A 536 12.92 19.34 0.55
CA GLN A 536 14.37 19.33 0.50
C GLN A 536 14.87 20.28 1.60
N LYS A 537 15.46 19.71 2.65
CA LYS A 537 16.27 20.50 3.57
C LYS A 537 17.35 21.15 2.72
N SER A 538 17.37 22.48 2.65
CA SER A 538 18.48 23.20 2.03
C SER A 538 19.77 22.72 2.68
N ALA A 539 20.80 22.46 1.88
CA ALA A 539 22.11 21.97 2.33
C ALA A 539 22.88 22.95 3.24
N PHE A 540 22.23 24.00 3.73
CA PHE A 540 22.78 25.05 4.60
C PHE A 540 22.31 24.97 6.06
N ASP A 541 21.41 24.04 6.41
CA ASP A 541 20.86 23.95 7.78
C ASP A 541 21.30 22.66 8.50
N HIS A 542 22.62 22.52 8.70
CA HIS A 542 23.19 21.59 9.68
C HIS A 542 23.97 22.36 10.76
N GLY A 543 23.22 23.04 11.63
CA GLY A 543 23.68 23.46 12.96
C GLY A 543 23.62 22.33 14.00
N GLY A 544 24.04 21.11 13.64
CA GLY A 544 23.99 19.92 14.50
C GLY A 544 25.39 19.45 14.91
N ARG A 545 25.72 19.63 16.19
CA ARG A 545 26.98 19.22 16.85
C ARG A 545 27.39 17.77 16.51
N GLY A 546 28.43 17.61 15.68
CA GLY A 546 29.30 16.44 15.65
C GLY A 546 30.58 16.73 16.46
N PRO A 547 31.20 15.73 17.12
CA PRO A 547 32.27 15.96 18.09
C PRO A 547 33.64 16.09 17.40
N PHE A 548 33.81 17.02 16.46
CA PHE A 548 35.13 17.41 15.95
C PHE A 548 35.08 18.85 15.44
N ALA A 549 35.14 19.81 16.36
CA ALA A 549 35.42 21.20 16.06
C ALA A 549 36.85 21.51 16.50
N ALA A 550 37.80 21.45 15.56
CA ALA A 550 39.08 22.17 15.64
C ALA A 550 39.75 22.19 14.27
N PHE A 551 40.25 23.37 13.89
CA PHE A 551 41.00 23.76 12.69
C PHE A 551 40.20 24.48 11.59
N GLY A 552 40.23 25.81 11.70
CA GLY A 552 39.96 26.73 10.60
C GLY A 552 41.09 26.68 9.57
N GLY A 553 40.71 26.71 8.29
CA GLY A 553 41.63 26.80 7.16
C GLY A 553 40.88 27.27 5.92
N GLN A 554 41.40 28.33 5.30
CA GLN A 554 40.89 28.96 4.08
C GLN A 554 40.75 27.94 2.93
N VAL A 555 39.65 28.05 2.18
CA VAL A 555 39.41 27.26 0.96
C VAL A 555 40.25 27.83 -0.18
N GLY A 556 41.31 27.11 -0.55
CA GLY A 556 42.10 27.34 -1.76
C GLY A 556 41.61 26.49 -2.94
N PRO A 557 41.97 26.85 -4.18
CA PRO A 557 41.48 26.18 -5.39
C PRO A 557 42.17 24.82 -5.58
N GLY A 558 41.46 23.73 -5.28
CA GLY A 558 41.99 22.38 -5.45
C GLY A 558 41.14 21.27 -4.83
N THR A 559 39.82 21.45 -4.73
CA THR A 559 38.95 20.47 -4.06
C THR A 559 38.64 19.30 -4.99
N VAL A 560 39.00 18.10 -4.55
CA VAL A 560 38.66 16.81 -5.16
C VAL A 560 37.13 16.63 -5.11
N ILE A 561 36.51 16.50 -6.28
CA ILE A 561 35.09 16.18 -6.42
C ILE A 561 34.92 14.69 -6.14
N ASN A 562 34.18 14.33 -5.09
CA ASN A 562 33.78 12.96 -4.84
C ASN A 562 32.68 12.56 -5.84
N LEU A 563 33.03 11.71 -6.82
CA LEU A 563 32.12 11.19 -7.85
C LEU A 563 31.55 9.82 -7.48
N SER A 564 30.97 9.68 -6.28
CA SER A 564 30.14 8.52 -5.96
C SER A 564 28.79 8.64 -6.70
N GLY A 565 28.75 8.18 -7.95
CA GLY A 565 27.52 8.14 -8.76
C GLY A 565 27.70 8.20 -10.29
N ALA A 566 28.91 8.39 -10.81
CA ALA A 566 29.14 8.39 -12.26
C ALA A 566 29.25 6.95 -12.79
N ARG A 567 28.27 6.51 -13.59
CA ARG A 567 28.39 5.27 -14.38
C ARG A 567 29.27 5.54 -15.62
N PRO A 568 30.28 4.71 -15.93
CA PRO A 568 31.01 4.83 -17.18
C PRO A 568 30.14 4.41 -18.36
N VAL A 569 30.16 5.25 -19.40
CA VAL A 569 29.53 5.00 -20.70
C VAL A 569 30.50 4.18 -21.56
N GLY A 570 30.04 2.99 -21.99
CA GLY A 570 30.47 2.30 -23.20
C GLY A 570 31.87 1.68 -23.22
N THR A 571 31.92 0.35 -23.21
CA THR A 571 32.84 -0.42 -24.09
C THR A 571 32.06 -1.58 -24.67
N GLY A 572 32.07 -1.67 -25.99
CA GLY A 572 31.53 -2.79 -26.75
C GLY A 572 32.61 -3.82 -27.08
N PHE A 573 32.09 -4.92 -27.65
CA PHE A 573 32.74 -6.03 -28.36
C PHE A 573 33.37 -7.16 -27.53
N GLY A 574 32.92 -8.37 -27.86
CA GLY A 574 33.37 -9.67 -27.37
C GLY A 574 32.22 -10.65 -27.36
#